data_AF-A0A351A0Q0-F1
#
_entry.id   AF-A0A351A0Q0-F1
#
_cell.length_a   1.000
_cell.length_b   1.000
_cell.length_c   1.000
_cell.angle_alpha   90.00
_cell.angle_beta   90.00
_cell.angle_gamma   90.00
#
_symmetry.space_group_name_H-M   'P 1'
#
loop_
_entity.id
_entity.type
_entity.pdbx_description
1 polymer ?
#
loop_
_entity_poly.entity_id
_entity_poly.type
_entity_poly.pdbx_seq_one_letter_code
_entity_poly.pdbx_strand_id
1 'polypeptide(L)'
;MAITKPTKKPTADDFIAAAPDAAADVPQPRQPKYVRKGKKLQITLTIAQPLLERVDELAERLSLSRAAVINLAIHQGMEHGITVDGSRRDE
;
A
#
# COMPACT_ATOMS: atom_id res chain seq x y z
N MET A 1 -1.33 -9.32 -59.81
CA MET A 1 -2.13 -8.27 -59.12
C MET A 1 -2.41 -8.77 -57.71
N ALA A 2 -1.89 -8.08 -56.69
CA ALA A 2 -2.00 -8.51 -55.29
C ALA A 2 -3.21 -7.83 -54.62
N ILE A 3 -4.05 -8.62 -53.96
CA ILE A 3 -5.22 -8.13 -53.23
C ILE A 3 -4.76 -7.76 -51.82
N THR A 4 -4.71 -6.47 -51.51
CA THR A 4 -4.37 -5.97 -50.18
C THR A 4 -5.60 -5.97 -49.27
N LYS A 5 -5.43 -6.46 -48.04
CA LYS A 5 -6.49 -6.61 -47.02
C LYS A 5 -6.98 -5.22 -46.58
N PRO A 6 -8.29 -4.94 -46.51
CA PRO A 6 -8.79 -3.63 -46.12
C PRO A 6 -8.44 -3.34 -44.66
N THR A 7 -7.95 -2.13 -44.40
CA THR A 7 -7.60 -1.67 -43.05
C THR A 7 -8.90 -1.51 -42.25
N LYS A 8 -8.89 -1.99 -41.00
CA LYS A 8 -10.07 -1.96 -40.12
C LYS A 8 -10.44 -0.49 -39.87
N LYS A 9 -11.67 -0.11 -40.19
CA LYS A 9 -12.19 1.23 -39.91
C LYS A 9 -12.18 1.45 -38.39
N PRO A 10 -11.66 2.60 -37.90
CA PRO A 10 -11.73 2.91 -36.48
C PRO A 10 -13.18 2.93 -36.06
N THR A 11 -13.49 2.22 -34.97
CA THR A 11 -14.85 2.09 -34.45
C THR A 11 -15.18 3.26 -33.53
N ALA A 12 -16.47 3.48 -33.24
CA ALA A 12 -16.88 4.53 -32.32
C ALA A 12 -16.23 4.36 -30.93
N ASP A 13 -16.03 3.12 -30.48
CA ASP A 13 -15.31 2.79 -29.25
C ASP A 13 -13.84 3.24 -29.27
N ASP A 14 -13.15 3.12 -30.42
CA ASP A 14 -11.77 3.59 -30.56
C ASP A 14 -11.68 5.13 -30.48
N PHE A 15 -12.71 5.84 -30.96
CA PHE A 15 -12.80 7.29 -30.87
C PHE A 15 -13.11 7.76 -29.44
N ILE A 16 -14.03 7.07 -28.76
CA ILE A 16 -14.39 7.35 -27.36
C ILE A 16 -13.17 7.08 -26.46
N ALA A 17 -12.44 5.97 -26.67
CA ALA A 17 -11.27 5.62 -25.88
C ALA A 17 -10.05 6.53 -26.12
N ALA A 18 -9.97 7.22 -27.26
CA ALA A 18 -8.88 8.14 -27.59
C ALA A 18 -9.07 9.55 -26.98
N ALA A 19 -10.23 9.82 -26.39
CA ALA A 19 -10.52 11.11 -25.77
C ALA A 19 -9.74 11.26 -24.43
N PRO A 20 -9.21 12.46 -24.12
CA PRO A 20 -8.36 12.66 -22.94
C PRO A 20 -9.10 12.48 -21.60
N ASP A 21 -10.43 12.47 -21.62
CA ASP A 21 -11.33 12.20 -20.49
C ASP A 21 -11.69 10.71 -20.34
N ALA A 22 -11.51 9.88 -21.36
CA ALA A 22 -11.79 8.44 -21.28
C ALA A 22 -10.85 7.70 -20.31
N ALA A 23 -9.71 8.29 -19.97
CA ALA A 23 -8.81 7.81 -18.94
C ALA A 23 -9.39 7.90 -17.51
N ALA A 24 -10.52 8.59 -17.32
CA ALA A 24 -11.17 8.73 -16.01
C ALA A 24 -11.83 7.44 -15.50
N ASP A 25 -12.18 6.51 -16.40
CA ASP A 25 -12.91 5.28 -16.04
C ASP A 25 -12.03 4.02 -16.03
N VAL A 26 -10.72 4.16 -16.26
CA VAL A 26 -9.78 3.10 -15.96
C VAL A 26 -9.58 3.09 -14.44
N PRO A 27 -9.91 2.00 -13.72
CA PRO A 27 -9.58 1.88 -12.31
C PRO A 27 -8.05 1.76 -12.21
N GLN A 28 -7.37 2.91 -12.24
CA GLN A 28 -5.97 2.98 -11.89
C GLN A 28 -5.89 2.45 -10.45
N PRO A 29 -5.03 1.46 -10.17
CA PRO A 29 -4.80 1.05 -8.79
C PRO A 29 -4.45 2.31 -8.03
N ARG A 30 -5.33 2.72 -7.10
CA ARG A 30 -5.21 3.96 -6.34
C ARG A 30 -3.87 3.88 -5.62
N GLN A 31 -2.81 4.39 -6.23
CA GLN A 31 -1.50 4.33 -5.63
C GLN A 31 -1.62 5.09 -4.31
N PRO A 32 -1.42 4.43 -3.17
CA PRO A 32 -1.65 5.08 -1.90
C PRO A 32 -0.71 6.28 -1.81
N LYS A 33 -1.30 7.48 -1.69
CA LYS A 33 -0.57 8.73 -1.56
C LYS A 33 0.12 8.75 -0.19
N TYR A 34 1.30 8.15 -0.10
CA TYR A 34 2.14 8.26 1.08
C TYR A 34 2.91 9.58 1.05
N VAL A 35 2.92 10.28 2.17
CA VAL A 35 3.81 11.42 2.37
C VAL A 35 5.21 10.87 2.68
N ARG A 36 6.20 11.25 1.85
CA ARG A 36 7.60 10.91 2.10
C ARG A 36 8.20 11.85 3.13
N LYS A 37 8.84 11.30 4.16
CA LYS A 37 9.72 12.04 5.08
C LYS A 37 11.15 11.54 4.89
N GLY A 38 11.91 12.27 4.06
CA GLY A 38 13.24 11.84 3.64
C GLY A 38 13.18 10.50 2.90
N LYS A 39 13.92 9.50 3.39
CA LYS A 39 13.95 8.12 2.84
C LYS A 39 12.85 7.20 3.39
N LYS A 40 12.00 7.68 4.30
CA LYS A 40 10.95 6.88 4.96
C LYS A 40 9.56 7.30 4.47
N LEU A 41 8.63 6.36 4.44
CA LEU A 41 7.21 6.64 4.19
C LEU A 41 6.49 6.89 5.51
N GLN A 42 5.69 7.94 5.57
CA GLN A 42 4.81 8.18 6.70
C GLN A 42 3.57 7.27 6.59
N ILE A 43 3.27 6.57 7.68
CA ILE A 43 2.05 5.79 7.84
C ILE A 43 1.23 6.34 9.01
N THR A 44 -0.08 6.23 8.92
CA THR A 44 -0.99 6.50 10.03
C THR A 44 -1.38 5.16 10.65
N LEU A 45 -1.21 5.04 11.97
CA LEU A 45 -1.53 3.84 12.72
C LEU A 45 -2.49 4.22 13.85
N THR A 46 -3.61 3.50 13.95
CA THR A 46 -4.53 3.59 15.10
C THR A 46 -4.23 2.41 16.02
N ILE A 47 -3.99 2.69 17.30
CA ILE A 47 -3.72 1.68 18.33
C ILE A 47 -4.54 1.98 19.59
N ALA A 48 -4.82 0.94 20.36
CA ALA A 48 -5.46 1.10 21.66
C ALA A 48 -4.55 1.87 22.62
N GLN A 49 -5.13 2.79 23.39
CA GLN A 49 -4.41 3.54 24.43
C GLN A 49 -3.58 2.66 25.40
N PRO A 50 -4.11 1.55 25.96
CA PRO A 50 -3.32 0.74 26.89
C PRO A 50 -2.10 0.06 26.23
N LEU A 51 -2.13 -0.14 24.92
CA LEU A 51 -0.96 -0.66 24.20
C LEU A 51 0.06 0.45 23.97
N LEU A 52 -0.38 1.66 23.66
CA LEU A 52 0.49 2.83 23.51
C LEU A 52 1.26 3.15 24.79
N GLU A 53 0.61 3.11 25.94
CA GLU A 53 1.24 3.33 27.25
C GLU A 53 2.36 2.31 27.51
N ARG A 54 2.13 1.02 27.21
CA ARG A 54 3.17 -0.03 27.32
C ARG A 54 4.36 0.22 26.39
N VAL A 55 4.11 0.73 25.19
CA VAL A 55 5.18 1.09 24.25
C VAL A 55 6.01 2.24 24.79
N ASP A 56 5.38 3.22 25.44
CA ASP A 56 6.06 4.36 26.05
C ASP A 56 6.93 3.96 27.24
N GLU A 57 6.40 3.14 28.15
CA GLU A 57 7.19 2.58 29.26
C GLU A 57 8.42 1.82 28.75
N LEU A 58 8.26 1.04 27.67
CA LEU A 58 9.37 0.30 27.07
C LEU A 58 10.38 1.25 26.39
N ALA A 59 9.91 2.34 25.80
CA ALA A 59 10.75 3.36 25.20
C ALA A 59 11.61 4.09 26.24
N GLU A 60 11.03 4.46 27.39
CA GLU A 60 11.74 5.05 28.52
C GLU A 60 12.82 4.11 29.06
N ARG A 61 12.47 2.84 29.28
CA ARG A 61 13.42 1.82 29.78
C ARG A 61 14.61 1.60 28.87
N LEU A 62 14.42 1.70 27.55
CA LEU A 62 15.47 1.50 26.55
C LEU A 62 16.17 2.80 26.15
N SER A 63 15.78 3.96 26.70
CA SER A 63 16.24 5.28 26.26
C SER A 63 16.07 5.50 24.74
N LEU A 64 15.01 4.95 24.16
CA LEU A 64 14.69 5.05 22.73
C LEU A 64 13.47 5.95 22.53
N SER A 65 13.35 6.53 21.33
CA SER A 65 12.09 7.16 20.96
C SER A 65 10.98 6.12 20.77
N ARG A 66 9.73 6.50 21.06
CA ARG A 66 8.53 5.68 20.77
C ARG A 66 8.54 5.11 19.35
N ALA A 67 8.86 5.95 18.36
CA ALA A 67 8.94 5.51 16.97
C ALA A 67 10.06 4.49 16.72
N ALA A 68 11.20 4.60 17.41
CA ALA A 68 12.28 3.62 17.31
C ALA A 68 11.86 2.27 17.90
N VAL A 69 11.16 2.26 19.03
CA VAL A 69 10.61 1.03 19.64
C VAL A 69 9.60 0.35 18.72
N ILE A 70 8.67 1.11 18.13
CA ILE A 70 7.70 0.55 17.18
C ILE A 70 8.41 -0.08 15.98
N ASN A 71 9.41 0.61 15.41
CA ASN A 71 10.17 0.06 14.29
C ASN A 71 10.99 -1.17 14.69
N LEU A 72 11.56 -1.19 15.90
CA LEU A 72 12.29 -2.33 16.44
C LEU A 72 11.37 -3.56 16.58
N ALA A 73 10.18 -3.37 17.15
CA ALA A 73 9.20 -4.44 17.30
C ALA A 73 8.77 -5.01 15.93
N ILE A 74 8.55 -4.14 14.93
CA ILE A 74 8.25 -4.57 13.56
C ILE A 74 9.42 -5.38 12.98
N HIS A 75 10.66 -4.89 13.12
CA HIS A 75 11.83 -5.60 12.60
C HIS A 75 11.99 -6.98 13.24
N GLN A 76 11.87 -7.05 14.57
CA GLN A 76 11.95 -8.30 15.32
C GLN A 76 10.85 -9.27 14.91
N GLY A 77 9.61 -8.80 14.76
CA GLY A 77 8.51 -9.63 14.28
C GLY A 77 8.76 -10.17 12.87
N MET A 78 9.31 -9.36 11.97
CA MET A 78 9.64 -9.78 10.61
C MET A 78 10.79 -10.79 10.56
N GLU A 79 11.80 -10.66 11.42
CA GLU A 79 12.95 -11.59 11.46
C GLU A 79 12.65 -12.92 12.17
N HIS A 80 11.93 -12.87 13.30
CA HIS A 80 11.67 -14.04 14.14
C HIS A 80 10.38 -14.77 13.74
N GLY A 81 9.62 -14.21 12.80
CA GLY A 81 8.31 -14.69 12.38
C GLY A 81 7.20 -14.16 13.28
N ILE A 82 6.17 -13.58 12.67
CA ILE A 82 4.93 -13.22 13.36
C ILE A 82 4.01 -14.42 13.27
N THR A 83 3.83 -15.14 14.38
CA THR A 83 2.73 -16.09 14.50
C THR A 83 1.43 -15.31 14.64
N VAL A 84 0.80 -15.04 13.49
CA VAL A 84 -0.60 -14.63 13.44
C VAL A 84 -1.43 -15.89 13.69
N ASP A 85 -1.61 -16.25 14.96
CA ASP A 85 -2.50 -17.34 15.37
C ASP A 85 -3.94 -16.94 15.00
N GLY A 86 -4.32 -17.31 13.78
CA GLY A 86 -5.51 -16.80 13.10
C GLY A 86 -5.67 -17.27 11.65
N SER A 87 -4.72 -18.03 11.09
CA SER A 87 -4.92 -18.76 9.83
C SER A 87 -5.74 -20.04 9.98
N ARG A 88 -6.62 -20.14 10.99
CA ARG A 88 -7.81 -20.98 10.90
C ARG A 88 -8.87 -20.19 10.15
N ARG A 89 -8.71 -20.07 8.83
CA ARG A 89 -9.87 -19.91 7.96
C ARG A 89 -10.47 -21.31 7.83
N ASP A 90 -11.47 -21.59 8.64
CA ASP A 90 -12.47 -22.60 8.33
C ASP A 90 -13.07 -22.24 6.94
N GLU A 91 -13.12 -23.24 6.06
CA GLU A 91 -13.81 -23.39 4.75
C GLU A 91 -13.96 -22.19 3.80
#